data_AF-A0A497RVM3-F1
#
_entry.id   AF-A0A497RVM3-F1
#
_cell.length_a   1.000
_cell.length_b   1.000
_cell.length_c   1.000
_cell.angle_alpha   90.00
_cell.angle_beta   90.00
_cell.angle_gamma   90.00
#
_symmetry.space_group_name_H-M   'P 1'
#
loop_
_entity.id
_entity.type
_entity.pdbx_description
1 polymer ?
#
loop_
_entity_poly.entity_id
_entity_poly.type
_entity_poly.pdbx_seq_one_letter_code
_entity_poly.pdbx_strand_id
1 'polypeptide(L)'
;MIQDLVNFQELENYVKNSELKYREAIIEYYKELGERLGFTVRERSSVIRNGINFGKIDLVWVEPNITFTVEFGNLEEILKHLWRILEFSPKISVLILSSKSACKSEDVVKIIERSKLMEGNRDIFLVLDVTEKRVIRQP
;
A
#
# COMPACT_ATOMS: atom_id res chain seq x y z
N MET A 1 6.92 -0.51 -14.40
CA MET A 1 6.50 0.06 -13.10
C MET A 1 5.36 -0.72 -12.48
N ILE A 2 4.10 -0.67 -12.98
CA ILE A 2 3.02 -1.50 -12.40
C ILE A 2 3.33 -3.00 -12.55
N GLN A 3 3.91 -3.42 -13.68
CA GLN A 3 4.33 -4.80 -13.92
C GLN A 3 5.32 -5.31 -12.86
N ASP A 4 6.22 -4.46 -12.37
CA ASP A 4 7.18 -4.81 -11.32
C ASP A 4 6.49 -4.99 -9.96
N LEU A 5 5.41 -4.24 -9.72
CA LEU A 5 4.62 -4.30 -8.48
C LEU A 5 3.70 -5.53 -8.39
N VAL A 6 3.41 -6.20 -9.51
CA VAL A 6 2.43 -7.30 -9.58
C VAL A 6 3.08 -8.67 -9.80
N ASN A 7 4.38 -8.80 -9.53
CA ASN A 7 5.06 -10.09 -9.56
C ASN A 7 4.75 -10.93 -8.30
N PHE A 8 3.51 -11.44 -8.22
CA PHE A 8 3.02 -12.19 -7.06
C PHE A 8 3.83 -13.45 -6.77
N GLN A 9 4.43 -14.07 -7.78
CA GLN A 9 5.22 -15.28 -7.60
C GLN A 9 6.55 -14.98 -6.90
N GLU A 10 7.23 -13.91 -7.31
CA GLU A 10 8.46 -13.46 -6.64
C GLU A 10 8.18 -13.04 -5.19
N LEU A 11 7.10 -12.25 -4.98
CA LEU A 11 6.65 -11.88 -3.63
C LEU A 11 6.36 -13.11 -2.76
N GLU A 12 5.60 -14.09 -3.28
CA GLU A 12 5.29 -15.31 -2.54
C GLU A 12 6.55 -16.09 -2.17
N ASN A 13 7.49 -16.23 -3.11
CA ASN A 13 8.76 -16.89 -2.88
C ASN A 13 9.58 -16.15 -1.82
N TYR A 14 9.62 -14.82 -1.86
CA TYR A 14 10.30 -14.00 -0.86
C TYR A 14 9.69 -14.23 0.53
N VAL A 15 8.37 -14.09 0.66
CA VAL A 15 7.68 -14.23 1.96
C VAL A 15 7.81 -15.64 2.55
N LYS A 16 7.79 -16.70 1.72
CA LYS A 16 7.99 -18.09 2.19
C LYS A 16 9.39 -18.37 2.71
N ASN A 17 10.40 -17.69 2.16
CA ASN A 17 11.80 -17.86 2.54
C ASN A 17 12.26 -16.86 3.61
N SER A 18 11.39 -15.94 4.02
CA SER A 18 11.69 -14.92 5.03
C SER A 18 11.47 -15.47 6.45
N GLU A 19 12.36 -15.11 7.36
CA GLU A 19 12.16 -15.34 8.81
C GLU A 19 11.26 -14.27 9.45
N LEU A 20 10.91 -13.22 8.70
CA LEU A 20 10.05 -12.15 9.18
C LEU A 20 8.60 -12.61 9.31
N LYS A 21 7.86 -11.90 10.16
CA LYS A 21 6.41 -12.00 10.18
C LYS A 21 5.84 -11.58 8.81
N TYR A 22 4.71 -12.17 8.44
CA TYR A 22 4.12 -12.05 7.10
C TYR A 22 4.00 -10.61 6.58
N ARG A 23 3.48 -9.70 7.42
CA ARG A 23 3.30 -8.29 7.06
C ARG A 23 4.65 -7.60 6.84
N GLU A 24 5.59 -7.82 7.74
CA GLU A 24 6.95 -7.30 7.69
C GLU A 24 7.71 -7.85 6.47
N ALA A 25 7.54 -9.12 6.13
CA ALA A 25 8.12 -9.72 4.94
C ALA A 25 7.62 -9.07 3.64
N ILE A 26 6.34 -8.71 3.57
CA ILE A 26 5.79 -7.96 2.42
C ILE A 26 6.43 -6.57 2.34
N ILE A 27 6.52 -5.85 3.47
CA ILE A 27 7.13 -4.51 3.50
C ILE A 27 8.60 -4.59 3.05
N GLU A 28 9.37 -5.54 3.57
CA GLU A 28 10.78 -5.72 3.21
C GLU A 28 10.94 -6.08 1.73
N TYR A 29 10.08 -6.95 1.18
CA TYR A 29 10.08 -7.24 -0.25
C TYR A 29 9.93 -5.97 -1.11
N TYR A 30 8.94 -5.12 -0.83
CA TYR A 30 8.74 -3.91 -1.62
C TYR A 30 9.82 -2.85 -1.37
N LYS A 31 10.49 -2.89 -0.22
CA LYS A 31 11.66 -2.07 0.04
C LYS A 31 12.85 -2.50 -0.82
N GLU A 32 13.23 -3.77 -0.75
CA GLU A 32 14.31 -4.33 -1.57
C GLU A 32 14.02 -4.17 -3.07
N LEU A 33 12.77 -4.34 -3.49
CA LEU A 33 12.36 -4.07 -4.86
C LEU A 33 12.62 -2.60 -5.25
N GLY A 34 12.21 -1.65 -4.41
CA GLY A 34 12.47 -0.23 -4.66
C GLY A 34 13.95 0.10 -4.75
N GLU A 35 14.76 -0.45 -3.84
CA GLU A 35 16.22 -0.26 -3.83
C GLU A 35 16.90 -0.89 -5.07
N ARG A 36 16.50 -2.11 -5.48
CA ARG A 36 16.98 -2.76 -6.72
C ARG A 36 16.66 -1.94 -7.97
N LEU A 37 15.54 -1.22 -7.98
CA LEU A 37 15.15 -0.31 -9.05
C LEU A 37 15.84 1.06 -8.98
N GLY A 38 16.68 1.29 -7.97
CA GLY A 38 17.44 2.52 -7.78
C GLY A 38 16.67 3.65 -7.08
N PHE A 39 15.54 3.34 -6.44
CA PHE A 39 14.72 4.36 -5.75
C PHE A 39 15.17 4.55 -4.31
N THR A 40 15.04 5.79 -3.82
CA THR A 40 15.15 6.06 -2.38
C THR A 40 13.89 5.55 -1.68
N VAL A 41 14.07 4.66 -0.70
CA VAL A 41 12.97 4.06 0.06
C VAL A 41 12.97 4.56 1.50
N ARG A 42 11.78 4.84 2.05
CA ARG A 42 11.58 5.23 3.45
C ARG A 42 10.47 4.42 4.10
N GLU A 43 10.81 3.73 5.18
CA GLU A 43 9.85 3.03 6.01
C GLU A 43 9.18 3.96 7.04
N ARG A 44 7.94 3.66 7.40
CA ARG A 44 7.23 4.27 8.55
C ARG A 44 7.23 5.80 8.51
N SER A 45 7.06 6.36 7.32
CA SER A 45 7.09 7.81 7.09
C SER A 45 5.90 8.48 7.75
N SER A 46 6.16 9.43 8.66
CA SER A 46 5.11 10.18 9.35
C SER A 46 4.43 11.18 8.41
N VAL A 47 3.10 11.25 8.49
CA VAL A 47 2.29 12.25 7.80
C VAL A 47 2.03 13.40 8.78
N ILE A 48 2.68 14.53 8.56
CA ILE A 48 2.59 15.71 9.43
C ILE A 48 2.03 16.89 8.63
N ARG A 49 0.92 17.47 9.07
CA ARG A 49 0.36 18.70 8.48
C ARG A 49 -0.01 19.69 9.58
N ASN A 50 0.44 20.93 9.42
CA ASN A 50 0.24 22.01 10.39
C ASN A 50 0.68 21.64 11.83
N GLY A 51 1.76 20.86 11.96
CA GLY A 51 2.27 20.39 13.26
C GLY A 51 1.51 19.21 13.88
N ILE A 52 0.44 18.72 13.24
CA ILE A 52 -0.32 17.57 13.71
C ILE A 52 0.20 16.30 13.02
N ASN A 53 0.50 15.26 13.80
CA ASN A 53 0.88 13.95 13.30
C ASN A 53 -0.37 13.08 13.09
N PHE A 54 -0.64 12.72 11.84
CA PHE A 54 -1.81 11.94 11.44
C PHE A 54 -1.53 10.43 11.36
N GLY A 55 -0.33 10.01 11.71
CA GLY A 55 0.13 8.63 11.68
C GLY A 55 1.21 8.42 10.63
N LYS A 56 1.36 7.16 10.19
CA LYS A 56 2.47 6.75 9.32
C LYS A 56 1.97 6.01 8.09
N ILE A 57 2.72 6.13 7.00
CA ILE A 57 2.66 5.25 5.82
C ILE A 57 3.74 4.17 5.99
N ASP A 58 3.42 2.92 5.64
CA ASP A 58 4.32 1.79 5.88
C ASP A 58 5.61 1.89 5.09
N LEU A 59 5.51 2.21 3.81
CA LEU A 59 6.65 2.37 2.92
C LEU A 59 6.39 3.49 1.91
N VAL A 60 7.44 4.23 1.58
CA VAL A 60 7.42 5.26 0.53
C VAL A 60 8.62 5.06 -0.37
N TRP A 61 8.39 5.00 -1.68
CA TRP A 61 9.42 5.23 -2.69
C TRP A 61 9.41 6.71 -3.06
N VAL A 62 10.44 7.47 -2.68
CA VAL A 62 10.45 8.95 -2.73
C VAL A 62 10.38 9.48 -4.16
N GLU A 63 11.14 8.88 -5.06
CA GLU A 63 11.14 9.17 -6.50
C GLU A 63 10.94 7.81 -7.18
N PRO A 64 9.69 7.40 -7.51
CA PRO A 64 8.68 8.22 -8.18
C PRO A 64 7.45 8.64 -7.35
N ASN A 65 7.57 8.75 -6.02
CA ASN A 65 6.49 9.08 -5.09
C ASN A 65 5.36 8.04 -5.07
N ILE A 66 5.70 6.81 -4.66
CA ILE A 66 4.76 5.71 -4.48
C ILE A 66 4.64 5.39 -3.00
N THR A 67 3.42 5.33 -2.48
CA THR A 67 3.15 4.93 -1.10
C THR A 67 2.63 3.50 -1.06
N PHE A 68 3.06 2.73 -0.06
CA PHE A 68 2.54 1.40 0.20
C PHE A 68 1.88 1.37 1.57
N THR A 69 0.72 0.73 1.64
CA THR A 69 0.05 0.39 2.90
C THR A 69 -0.25 -1.11 2.87
N VAL A 70 0.22 -1.81 3.90
CA VAL A 70 0.14 -3.28 3.97
C VAL A 70 -0.79 -3.68 5.10
N GLU A 71 -1.83 -4.41 4.72
CA GLU A 71 -2.95 -4.84 5.54
C GLU A 71 -3.73 -3.67 6.16
N PHE A 72 -5.03 -3.87 6.33
CA PHE A 72 -5.87 -2.93 7.07
C PHE A 72 -6.51 -3.65 8.23
N GLY A 73 -6.73 -2.88 9.30
CA GLY A 73 -7.60 -3.27 10.40
C GLY A 73 -9.06 -3.23 9.98
N ASN A 74 -9.90 -2.74 10.89
CA ASN A 74 -11.33 -2.59 10.65
C ASN A 74 -11.63 -1.45 9.65
N LEU A 75 -12.92 -1.28 9.34
CA LEU A 75 -13.42 -0.24 8.42
C LEU A 75 -12.96 1.19 8.78
N GLU A 76 -12.92 1.52 10.07
CA GLU A 76 -12.51 2.84 10.54
C GLU A 76 -11.03 3.11 10.25
N GLU A 77 -10.18 2.10 10.45
CA GLU A 77 -8.75 2.18 10.14
C GLU A 77 -8.51 2.39 8.65
N ILE A 78 -9.29 1.77 7.76
CA ILE A 78 -9.18 1.98 6.31
C ILE A 78 -9.33 3.47 5.98
N LEU A 79 -10.35 4.13 6.51
CA LEU A 79 -10.57 5.57 6.24
C LEU A 79 -9.41 6.42 6.73
N LYS A 80 -8.85 6.13 7.91
CA LYS A 80 -7.65 6.82 8.43
C LYS A 80 -6.44 6.59 7.53
N HIS A 81 -6.25 5.37 7.00
CA HIS A 81 -5.17 5.07 6.06
C HIS A 81 -5.35 5.82 4.74
N LEU A 82 -6.54 5.75 4.14
CA LEU A 82 -6.84 6.44 2.88
C LEU A 82 -6.66 7.96 3.01
N TRP A 83 -7.08 8.55 4.13
CA TRP A 83 -6.88 9.97 4.39
C TRP A 83 -5.38 10.32 4.52
N ARG A 84 -4.59 9.53 5.28
CA ARG A 84 -3.12 9.70 5.37
C ARG A 84 -2.44 9.64 4.01
N ILE A 85 -2.89 8.74 3.14
CA ILE A 85 -2.37 8.61 1.78
C ILE A 85 -2.62 9.89 0.99
N LEU A 86 -3.83 10.45 1.03
CA LEU A 86 -4.14 11.69 0.33
C LEU A 86 -3.28 12.87 0.80
N GLU A 87 -3.03 12.97 2.11
CA GLU A 87 -2.14 14.00 2.67
C GLU A 87 -0.69 13.87 2.18
N PHE A 88 -0.26 12.65 1.82
CA PHE A 88 1.05 12.42 1.21
C PHE A 88 1.11 12.79 -0.27
N SER A 89 -0.06 12.95 -0.93
CA SER A 89 -0.18 13.28 -2.36
C SER A 89 0.70 12.40 -3.28
N PRO A 90 0.62 11.06 -3.18
CA PRO A 90 1.45 10.17 -3.98
C PRO A 90 1.01 10.16 -5.44
N LYS A 91 1.94 9.79 -6.34
CA LYS A 91 1.62 9.49 -7.74
C LYS A 91 0.82 8.20 -7.86
N ILE A 92 1.19 7.18 -7.07
CA ILE A 92 0.49 5.90 -6.95
C ILE A 92 0.45 5.51 -5.47
N SER A 93 -0.71 5.05 -5.00
CA SER A 93 -0.88 4.41 -3.70
C SER A 93 -1.19 2.94 -3.87
N VAL A 94 -0.27 2.09 -3.43
CA VAL A 94 -0.39 0.64 -3.46
C VAL A 94 -0.97 0.14 -2.15
N LEU A 95 -2.16 -0.45 -2.18
CA LEU A 95 -2.84 -1.05 -1.04
C LEU A 95 -2.73 -2.56 -1.16
N ILE A 96 -2.03 -3.19 -0.21
CA ILE A 96 -1.70 -4.61 -0.27
C ILE A 96 -2.50 -5.35 0.80
N LEU A 97 -3.41 -6.23 0.37
CA LEU A 97 -4.25 -7.03 1.23
C LEU A 97 -3.95 -8.52 1.09
N SER A 98 -4.17 -9.25 2.17
CA SER A 98 -3.98 -10.69 2.29
C SER A 98 -5.18 -11.32 3.01
N SER A 99 -5.23 -12.65 3.09
CA SER A 99 -6.20 -13.36 3.94
C SER A 99 -6.09 -13.05 5.43
N LYS A 100 -5.01 -12.39 5.87
CA LYS A 100 -4.85 -11.91 7.26
C LYS A 100 -5.40 -10.50 7.48
N SER A 101 -5.77 -9.80 6.40
CA SER A 101 -6.41 -8.49 6.50
C SER A 101 -7.80 -8.62 7.14
N ALA A 102 -8.16 -7.67 8.02
CA ALA A 102 -9.48 -7.68 8.66
C ALA A 102 -10.61 -7.19 7.73
N CYS A 103 -10.27 -6.76 6.51
CA CYS A 103 -11.21 -6.42 5.45
C CYS A 103 -10.83 -7.12 4.15
N LYS A 104 -11.84 -7.34 3.30
CA LYS A 104 -11.63 -7.88 1.96
C LYS A 104 -11.18 -6.78 1.00
N SER A 105 -10.41 -7.17 0.01
CA SER A 105 -9.86 -6.26 -0.99
C SER A 105 -10.96 -5.59 -1.83
N GLU A 106 -12.09 -6.27 -2.09
CA GLU A 106 -13.25 -5.66 -2.75
C GLU A 106 -13.95 -4.61 -1.90
N ASP A 107 -13.96 -4.77 -0.59
CA ASP A 107 -14.60 -3.80 0.31
C ASP A 107 -13.78 -2.50 0.35
N VAL A 108 -12.45 -2.60 0.33
CA VAL A 108 -11.55 -1.45 0.16
C VAL A 108 -11.86 -0.70 -1.14
N VAL A 109 -12.00 -1.43 -2.26
CA VAL A 109 -12.33 -0.81 -3.55
C VAL A 109 -13.68 -0.10 -3.51
N LYS A 110 -14.73 -0.74 -2.95
CA LYS A 110 -16.04 -0.10 -2.79
C LYS A 110 -15.96 1.18 -1.95
N ILE A 111 -15.13 1.20 -0.90
CA ILE A 111 -14.94 2.40 -0.06
C ILE A 111 -14.29 3.52 -0.89
N ILE A 112 -13.25 3.21 -1.66
CA ILE A 112 -12.57 4.19 -2.53
C ILE A 112 -13.55 4.77 -3.56
N GLU A 113 -14.35 3.91 -4.20
CA GLU A 113 -15.31 4.31 -5.23
C GLU A 113 -16.47 5.14 -4.66
N ARG A 114 -17.00 4.77 -3.49
CA ARG A 114 -18.17 5.44 -2.90
C ARG A 114 -17.79 6.67 -2.07
N SER A 115 -16.53 6.81 -1.69
CA SER A 115 -16.07 7.93 -0.87
C SER A 115 -16.02 9.22 -1.69
N LYS A 116 -16.76 10.25 -1.23
CA LYS A 116 -16.67 11.61 -1.78
C LYS A 116 -15.29 12.23 -1.57
N LEU A 117 -14.63 11.88 -0.46
CA LEU A 117 -13.29 12.35 -0.14
C LEU A 117 -12.26 11.92 -1.20
N MET A 118 -12.46 10.76 -1.82
CA MET A 118 -11.54 10.18 -2.79
C MET A 118 -11.84 10.58 -4.24
N GLU A 119 -12.94 11.31 -4.50
CA GLU A 119 -13.50 11.47 -5.85
C GLU A 119 -12.50 11.98 -6.89
N GLY A 120 -11.67 12.97 -6.55
CA GLY A 120 -10.63 13.51 -7.45
C GLY A 120 -9.31 12.73 -7.46
N ASN A 121 -9.18 11.69 -6.65
CA ASN A 121 -7.93 10.92 -6.45
C ASN A 121 -8.12 9.41 -6.65
N ARG A 122 -9.27 8.96 -7.19
CA ARG A 122 -9.54 7.51 -7.32
C ARG A 122 -8.53 6.78 -8.21
N ASP A 123 -7.95 7.50 -9.16
CA ASP A 123 -7.05 6.97 -10.18
C ASP A 123 -5.60 6.90 -9.71
N ILE A 124 -5.32 7.12 -8.42
CA ILE A 124 -3.97 6.88 -7.86
C ILE A 124 -3.88 5.52 -7.17
N PHE A 125 -5.01 4.84 -6.93
CA PHE A 125 -5.05 3.64 -6.09
C PHE A 125 -4.86 2.35 -6.88
N LEU A 126 -3.79 1.62 -6.57
CA LEU A 126 -3.54 0.23 -6.97
C LEU A 126 -3.90 -0.68 -5.79
N VAL A 127 -4.88 -1.59 -5.96
CA VAL A 127 -5.29 -2.52 -4.90
C VAL A 127 -4.88 -3.94 -5.27
N LEU A 128 -4.00 -4.53 -4.46
CA LEU A 128 -3.42 -5.85 -4.67
C LEU A 128 -3.97 -6.82 -3.62
N ASP A 129 -4.46 -7.97 -4.06
CA ASP A 129 -4.78 -9.11 -3.21
C ASP A 129 -3.70 -10.17 -3.39
N VAL A 130 -2.80 -10.26 -2.42
CA VAL A 130 -1.63 -11.15 -2.52
C VAL A 130 -1.97 -12.60 -2.18
N THR A 131 -3.11 -12.86 -1.56
CA THR A 131 -3.59 -14.23 -1.34
C THR A 131 -4.20 -14.79 -2.62
N GLU A 132 -5.05 -14.02 -3.28
CA GLU A 132 -5.66 -14.43 -4.55
C GLU A 132 -4.75 -14.16 -5.77
N LYS A 133 -3.58 -13.55 -5.56
CA LYS A 133 -2.59 -13.20 -6.60
C LYS A 133 -3.20 -12.40 -7.74
N ARG A 134 -4.03 -11.41 -7.40
CA ARG A 134 -4.78 -10.61 -8.37
C ARG A 134 -4.72 -9.13 -8.04
N VAL A 135 -4.90 -8.34 -9.10
CA VAL A 135 -5.08 -6.90 -8.99
C VAL A 135 -6.58 -6.62 -9.00
N ILE A 136 -7.11 -6.01 -7.94
CA ILE A 136 -8.55 -5.69 -7.83
C ILE A 136 -8.88 -4.37 -8.53
N ARG A 137 -7.95 -3.40 -8.43
CA ARG A 137 -8.07 -2.06 -9.02
C ARG A 137 -6.70 -1.58 -9.48
N GLN A 138 -6.64 -0.89 -10.62
CA GLN A 138 -5.44 -0.22 -11.14
C GLN A 138 -5.70 1.29 -11.31
N PRO A 139 -4.67 2.13 -11.13
CA PRO A 139 -4.68 3.55 -11.50
C PRO A 139 -4.70 3.75 -13.02
#